data_AF-A0A645AAR0-F1
#
_entry.id   AF-A0A645AAR0-F1
#
_cell.length_a   1.000
_cell.length_b   1.000
_cell.length_c   1.000
_cell.angle_alpha   90.00
_cell.angle_beta   90.00
_cell.angle_gamma   90.00
#
_symmetry.space_group_name_H-M   'P 1'
#
loop_
_entity.id
_entity.type
_entity.pdbx_description
1 polymer ?
#
loop_
_entity_poly.entity_id
_entity_poly.type
_entity_poly.pdbx_seq_one_letter_code
_entity_poly.pdbx_strand_id
1 'polypeptide(L)'
;MDVLSFPQTFKHSKLSLLDEHNALTKEVLIDQSEVFTVQYWQIAKEAIIAIDNFYLCTIIDGEGMIEGMQVTPFETWFVPINKKELKIVGDMKILAATFKQR
;
A
#
# COMPACT_ATOMS: atom_id res chain seq x y z
N MET A 1 0.66 31.79 -16.67
CA MET A 1 0.35 30.76 -15.65
C MET A 1 0.16 29.48 -16.43
N ASP A 2 1.20 28.67 -16.52
CA ASP A 2 1.15 27.43 -17.30
C ASP A 2 0.50 26.33 -16.47
N VAL A 3 -0.63 25.84 -16.95
CA VAL A 3 -1.33 24.69 -16.37
C VAL A 3 -0.54 23.45 -16.79
N LEU A 4 0.18 22.85 -15.84
CA LEU A 4 0.79 21.54 -16.04
C LEU A 4 -0.32 20.50 -16.22
N SER A 5 -0.64 20.18 -17.46
CA SER A 5 -1.55 19.09 -17.79
C SER A 5 -0.81 17.76 -17.57
N PHE A 6 -1.15 17.05 -16.50
CA PHE A 6 -0.75 15.65 -16.32
C PHE A 6 -1.57 14.76 -17.27
N PRO A 7 -0.95 13.98 -18.18
CA PRO A 7 -1.67 12.96 -18.93
C PRO A 7 -1.92 11.76 -18.02
N GLN A 8 -3.06 11.74 -17.32
CA GLN A 8 -3.55 10.54 -16.64
C GLN A 8 -4.08 9.54 -17.67
N THR A 9 -3.20 8.68 -18.17
CA THR A 9 -3.62 7.40 -18.74
C THR A 9 -3.26 6.32 -17.74
N PHE A 10 -4.23 5.97 -16.89
CA PHE A 10 -4.15 4.74 -16.12
C PHE A 10 -4.21 3.59 -17.14
N LYS A 11 -3.07 2.96 -17.41
CA LYS A 11 -3.08 1.64 -18.03
C LYS A 11 -3.74 0.73 -17.01
N HIS A 12 -4.97 0.31 -17.31
CA HIS A 12 -5.59 -0.79 -16.59
C HIS A 12 -4.69 -2.01 -16.75
N SER A 13 -3.81 -2.25 -15.77
CA SER A 13 -3.20 -3.54 -15.56
C SER A 13 -4.35 -4.52 -15.45
N LYS A 14 -4.34 -5.50 -16.35
CA LYS A 14 -5.29 -6.60 -16.39
C LYS A 14 -5.33 -7.22 -14.99
N LEU A 15 -6.46 -7.09 -14.29
CA LEU A 15 -6.75 -7.80 -13.05
C LEU A 15 -6.53 -9.29 -13.32
N SER A 16 -5.38 -9.82 -12.91
CA SER A 16 -5.17 -11.25 -12.86
C SER A 16 -6.12 -11.79 -11.80
N LEU A 17 -6.93 -12.77 -12.21
CA LEU A 17 -7.86 -13.52 -11.38
C LEU A 17 -7.27 -13.73 -9.98
N LEU A 18 -7.95 -13.16 -8.99
CA LEU A 18 -7.61 -13.24 -7.57
C LEU A 18 -7.41 -14.71 -7.18
N ASP A 19 -6.19 -15.05 -6.76
CA ASP A 19 -5.95 -16.26 -5.99
C ASP A 19 -6.71 -16.10 -4.67
N GLU A 20 -7.81 -16.85 -4.50
CA GLU A 20 -8.65 -16.88 -3.28
C GLU A 20 -7.89 -17.32 -2.01
N HIS A 21 -6.60 -17.63 -2.13
CA HIS A 21 -5.71 -18.04 -1.05
C HIS A 21 -4.69 -16.96 -0.62
N ASN A 22 -4.56 -15.85 -1.35
CA ASN A 22 -3.70 -14.76 -0.92
C ASN A 22 -4.51 -13.71 -0.14
N ALA A 23 -4.35 -13.73 1.17
CA ALA A 23 -4.90 -12.72 2.08
C ALA A 23 -4.34 -11.30 1.83
N LEU A 24 -3.36 -11.16 0.93
CA LEU A 24 -2.79 -9.89 0.48
C LEU A 24 -2.62 -9.88 -1.04
N THR A 25 -3.25 -8.91 -1.70
CA THR A 25 -2.97 -8.55 -3.10
C THR A 25 -2.17 -7.25 -3.13
N LYS A 26 -1.13 -7.18 -3.96
CA LYS A 26 -0.32 -5.96 -4.16
C LYS A 26 -0.27 -5.58 -5.63
N GLU A 27 -0.46 -4.29 -5.92
CA GLU A 27 -0.31 -3.71 -7.26
C GLU A 27 0.55 -2.45 -7.19
N VAL A 28 1.51 -2.29 -8.10
CA VAL A 28 2.30 -1.06 -8.20
C VAL A 28 1.53 -0.04 -9.05
N LEU A 29 1.13 1.08 -8.45
CA LEU A 29 0.37 2.12 -9.14
C LEU A 29 1.28 3.18 -9.78
N ILE A 30 2.35 3.55 -9.06
CA ILE A 30 3.34 4.51 -9.52
C ILE A 30 4.71 3.93 -9.21
N ASP A 31 5.57 3.85 -10.22
CA ASP A 31 6.96 3.45 -10.07
C ASP A 31 7.87 4.55 -10.59
N GLN A 32 8.43 5.32 -9.65
CA GLN A 32 9.57 6.20 -9.92
C GLN A 32 10.74 5.67 -9.11
N SER A 33 11.28 4.51 -9.51
CA SER A 33 12.21 3.69 -8.70
C SER A 33 13.49 4.40 -8.25
N GLU A 34 13.79 5.60 -8.76
CA GLU A 34 14.89 6.47 -8.32
C GLU A 34 14.50 7.44 -7.18
N VAL A 35 13.21 7.59 -6.89
CA VAL A 35 12.64 8.54 -5.94
C VAL A 35 11.65 7.86 -4.99
N PHE A 36 10.55 7.30 -5.51
CA PHE A 36 9.49 6.67 -4.72
C PHE A 36 8.67 5.66 -5.54
N THR A 37 8.03 4.75 -4.83
CA THR A 37 7.07 3.79 -5.38
C THR A 37 5.78 3.87 -4.56
N VAL A 38 4.62 3.86 -5.23
CA VAL A 38 3.30 3.76 -4.60
C VAL A 38 2.66 2.44 -4.98
N GLN A 39 2.27 1.69 -3.97
CA GLN A 39 1.61 0.40 -4.11
C GLN A 39 0.20 0.46 -3.55
N TYR A 40 -0.72 -0.23 -4.20
CA TYR A 40 -2.02 -0.56 -3.67
C TYR A 40 -1.95 -1.95 -3.03
N TRP A 41 -2.37 -2.04 -1.77
CA TRP A 41 -2.49 -3.30 -1.02
C TRP A 41 -3.96 -3.54 -0.70
N GLN A 42 -4.45 -4.73 -1.04
CA GLN A 42 -5.77 -5.20 -0.61
C GLN A 42 -5.57 -6.39 0.31
N ILE A 43 -6.09 -6.26 1.53
CA ILE A 43 -5.95 -7.25 2.59
C ILE A 43 -7.31 -7.86 2.84
N ALA A 44 -7.35 -9.19 2.92
CA ALA A 44 -8.53 -9.96 3.28
C ALA A 44 -8.19 -10.82 4.50
N LYS A 45 -8.85 -10.54 5.63
CA LYS A 45 -8.63 -11.15 6.96
C LYS A 45 -7.28 -10.87 7.64
N GLU A 46 -6.15 -11.30 7.10
CA GLU A 46 -4.84 -11.15 7.79
C GLU A 46 -3.66 -11.21 6.81
N ALA A 47 -2.73 -10.27 6.92
CA ALA A 47 -1.49 -10.23 6.16
C ALA A 47 -0.28 -9.93 7.06
N ILE A 48 0.83 -10.63 6.79
CA ILE A 48 2.15 -10.29 7.32
C ILE A 48 3.01 -9.84 6.14
N ILE A 49 3.47 -8.59 6.19
CA ILE A 49 4.18 -7.95 5.09
C ILE A 49 5.63 -7.77 5.49
N ALA A 50 6.56 -8.35 4.73
CA ALA A 50 7.98 -8.06 4.89
C ALA A 50 8.27 -6.59 4.55
N ILE A 51 9.01 -5.93 5.42
CA ILE A 51 9.35 -4.51 5.33
C ILE A 51 10.84 -4.40 5.02
N ASP A 52 11.15 -3.86 3.85
CA ASP A 52 12.50 -3.67 3.31
C ASP A 52 12.93 -2.19 3.31
N ASN A 53 11.96 -1.28 3.36
CA ASN A 53 12.11 0.16 3.43
C ASN A 53 11.12 0.74 4.44
N PHE A 54 11.16 2.05 4.71
CA PHE A 54 10.04 2.67 5.41
C PHE A 54 8.82 2.77 4.49
N TYR A 55 7.63 2.76 5.06
CA TYR A 55 6.38 2.95 4.32
C TYR A 55 5.51 4.02 4.98
N LEU A 56 4.79 4.77 4.15
CA LEU A 56 3.62 5.56 4.54
C LEU A 56 2.39 4.82 4.03
N CYS A 57 1.65 4.22 4.95
CA CYS A 57 0.47 3.40 4.65
C CYS A 57 -0.80 4.18 4.95
N THR A 58 -1.47 4.67 3.93
CA THR A 58 -2.78 5.33 4.07
C THR A 58 -3.89 4.32 3.84
N ILE A 59 -4.77 4.14 4.84
CA ILE A 59 -5.98 3.34 4.66
C ILE A 59 -6.93 4.14 3.78
N ILE A 60 -7.35 3.59 2.65
CA ILE A 60 -8.28 4.27 1.73
C ILE A 60 -9.71 3.77 1.87
N ASP A 61 -9.91 2.56 2.38
CA ASP A 61 -11.21 1.94 2.60
C ASP A 61 -11.07 0.71 3.51
N GLY A 62 -12.16 0.33 4.18
CA GLY A 62 -12.22 -0.83 5.07
C GLY A 62 -11.84 -0.52 6.53
N GLU A 63 -11.82 -1.58 7.34
CA GLU A 63 -11.61 -1.51 8.78
C GLU A 63 -10.72 -2.66 9.26
N GLY A 64 -9.95 -2.41 10.31
CA GLY A 64 -9.13 -3.44 10.91
C GLY A 64 -8.12 -2.90 11.90
N MET A 65 -7.05 -3.66 12.07
CA MET A 65 -5.94 -3.34 12.94
C MET A 65 -4.64 -3.50 12.17
N ILE A 66 -3.70 -2.60 12.41
CA ILE A 66 -2.29 -2.87 12.07
C ILE A 66 -1.53 -2.89 13.40
N GLU A 67 -0.62 -3.84 13.59
CA GLU A 67 0.12 -4.02 14.85
C GLU A 67 -0.76 -4.06 16.14
N GLY A 68 -2.00 -4.53 16.01
CA GLY A 68 -2.96 -4.58 17.11
C GLY A 68 -3.60 -3.24 17.50
N MET A 69 -3.34 -2.14 16.79
CA MET A 69 -4.08 -0.89 16.96
C MET A 69 -5.13 -0.75 15.88
N GLN A 70 -6.33 -0.34 16.29
CA GLN A 70 -7.44 -0.09 15.37
C GLN A 70 -7.13 1.10 14.47
N VAL A 71 -7.52 1.00 13.21
CA VAL A 71 -7.39 2.07 12.21
C VAL A 71 -8.71 2.33 11.51
N THR A 72 -8.85 3.55 11.02
CA THR A 72 -10.02 4.02 10.27
C THR A 72 -9.62 4.50 8.88
N PRO A 73 -10.57 4.56 7.92
CA PRO A 73 -10.30 5.13 6.61
C PRO A 73 -9.70 6.54 6.68
N PHE A 74 -8.77 6.81 5.78
CA PHE A 74 -7.99 8.03 5.61
C PHE A 74 -6.92 8.29 6.67
N GLU A 75 -6.77 7.43 7.68
CA GLU A 75 -5.60 7.48 8.55
C GLU A 75 -4.34 7.04 7.79
N THR A 76 -3.21 7.63 8.18
CA THR A 76 -1.90 7.29 7.62
C THR A 76 -0.98 6.79 8.71
N TRP A 77 -0.47 5.58 8.52
CA TRP A 77 0.47 4.94 9.43
C TRP A 77 1.88 4.97 8.84
N PHE A 78 2.82 5.54 9.60
CA PHE A 78 4.25 5.42 9.32
C PHE A 78 4.82 4.08 9.82
N VAL A 79 5.40 3.31 8.90
CA VAL A 79 6.07 2.05 9.17
C VAL A 79 7.58 2.27 9.05
N PRO A 80 8.34 2.19 10.15
CA PRO A 80 9.77 2.48 10.12
C PRO A 80 10.57 1.30 9.53
N ILE A 81 11.71 1.61 8.90
CA ILE A 81 12.59 0.63 8.24
C ILE A 81 13.21 -0.41 9.19
N ASN A 82 13.31 -0.10 10.49
CA ASN A 82 13.83 -1.04 11.48
C ASN A 82 12.82 -2.13 11.86
N LYS A 83 11.57 -2.01 11.41
CA LYS A 83 10.55 -3.05 11.55
C LYS A 83 10.77 -4.06 10.43
N LYS A 84 10.90 -5.35 10.75
CA LYS A 84 11.13 -6.41 9.74
C LYS A 84 9.85 -6.86 9.05
N GLU A 85 8.75 -6.82 9.78
CA GLU A 85 7.45 -7.33 9.36
C GLU A 85 6.35 -6.40 9.87
N LEU A 86 5.31 -6.21 9.07
CA LEU A 86 4.11 -5.47 9.41
C LEU A 86 2.92 -6.42 9.41
N LYS A 87 2.29 -6.59 10.57
CA LYS A 87 1.09 -7.39 10.74
C LYS A 87 -0.15 -6.51 10.58
N ILE A 88 -1.05 -6.94 9.71
CA ILE A 88 -2.32 -6.26 9.44
C ILE A 88 -3.45 -7.30 9.49
N VAL A 89 -4.53 -6.99 10.19
CA VAL A 89 -5.70 -7.86 10.37
C VAL A 89 -6.96 -7.08 10.03
N GLY A 90 -7.85 -7.65 9.23
CA GLY A 90 -9.10 -7.05 8.77
C GLY A 90 -9.24 -7.08 7.26
N ASP A 91 -10.25 -6.38 6.76
CA ASP A 91 -10.53 -6.24 5.35
C ASP A 91 -10.30 -4.77 4.97
N MET A 92 -9.14 -4.49 4.37
CA MET A 92 -8.67 -3.12 4.16
C MET A 92 -8.03 -2.94 2.79
N LYS A 93 -8.17 -1.73 2.25
CA LYS A 93 -7.45 -1.24 1.08
C LYS A 93 -6.50 -0.16 1.54
N ILE A 94 -5.23 -0.27 1.17
CA ILE A 94 -4.15 0.59 1.66
C ILE A 94 -3.35 1.10 0.46
N LEU A 95 -3.05 2.40 0.44
CA LEU A 95 -2.00 2.96 -0.40
C LEU A 95 -0.71 3.03 0.41
N ALA A 96 0.30 2.27 -0.02
CA ALA A 96 1.60 2.22 0.62
C ALA A 96 2.64 2.92 -0.27
N ALA A 97 3.14 4.06 0.20
CA ALA A 97 4.22 4.78 -0.45
C ALA A 97 5.56 4.47 0.24
N THR A 98 6.59 4.20 -0.55
CA THR A 98 7.95 4.02 -0.04
C THR A 98 8.94 4.83 -0.88
N PHE A 99 10.04 5.23 -0.27
CA PHE A 99 11.10 6.00 -0.92
C PHE A 99 12.40 5.20 -0.85
N LYS A 100 13.18 5.28 -1.92
CA LYS A 100 14.47 4.61 -1.96
C LYS A 100 15.47 5.38 -1.07
N GLN A 101 16.07 4.69 -0.10
CA GLN A 101 17.26 5.20 0.57
C GLN A 101 18.44 5.13 -0.41
N ARG A 102 19.15 6.24 -0.59
CA ARG A 102 20.39 6.30 -1.38
C ARG A 102 21.55 5.73 -0.59
#